data_AF-A0A7C6IPV9-F1
#
_entry.id   AF-A0A7C6IPV9-F1
#
_cell.length_a   1.000
_cell.length_b   1.000
_cell.length_c   1.000
_cell.angle_alpha   90.00
_cell.angle_beta   90.00
_cell.angle_gamma   90.00
#
_symmetry.space_group_name_H-M   'P 1'
#
loop_
_entity.id
_entity.type
_entity.pdbx_description
1 polymer ?
#
loop_
_entity_poly.entity_id
_entity_poly.type
_entity_poly.pdbx_seq_one_letter_code
_entity_poly.pdbx_strand_id
1 'polypeptide(L)'
;MRLDYEDLIQEIKEITTVDGFVSACLEIKDSMYFYDRDLMLSAYSASLELLIVVALLSATLQGSKELLKVEAEIGTCIDDLLEELDGYHFPLDIQYVVDHFMQGAGLNSRQCIPVYIQMIKNYSCDGGMSKSIDALIDQSHGELLEDNQQWTDVEFNLAEVGNQMLQGASLRPIWLQVSHPRIRTILTSLQTLMNNCQVTPYFNFPLENIKVERQKRKKIGGNVVLELGIFRKFRQGGSGYTNLNVAMEKDEYDYFFEGLLTELRHVNVEPDSEVKALIEMIFRSYLVNPEIDPEFLIKLMMYCELWKVAEVSPIIIEILEVLPVDHILFHHFWNLLKSFDGKALPAIRSYIRSKQESPLMPYLGMILSAGKPGKRKWSLLKEMFENYEKQDENKVEIALSIAHFGGNEAITFLQTALAEANNGGVVYREGLRDALAYANGNHDLP
;
A
#
# COMPACT_ATOMS: atom_id res chain seq x y z
N MET A 1 30.28 -0.49 25.97
CA MET A 1 31.16 -0.33 24.79
C MET A 1 30.58 0.80 23.97
N ARG A 2 31.33 1.87 23.67
CA ARG A 2 30.87 2.87 22.70
C ARG A 2 31.18 2.23 21.35
N LEU A 3 30.16 1.77 20.62
CA LEU A 3 30.37 1.39 19.22
C LEU A 3 30.78 2.66 18.48
N ASP A 4 31.95 2.61 17.84
CA ASP A 4 32.37 3.64 16.92
C ASP A 4 31.73 3.35 15.56
N TYR A 5 31.20 4.38 14.88
CA TYR A 5 30.66 4.15 13.53
C TYR A 5 31.78 3.80 12.55
N GLU A 6 33.02 4.20 12.83
CA GLU A 6 34.19 3.90 12.01
C GLU A 6 34.49 2.40 11.97
N ASP A 7 34.40 1.72 13.12
CA ASP A 7 34.57 0.26 13.21
C ASP A 7 33.47 -0.47 12.42
N LEU A 8 32.22 -0.02 12.54
CA LEU A 8 31.08 -0.59 11.81
C LEU A 8 31.20 -0.39 10.30
N ILE A 9 31.70 0.76 9.87
CA ILE A 9 31.94 1.04 8.46
C ILE A 9 33.06 0.17 7.89
N GLN A 10 34.10 -0.09 8.69
CA GLN A 10 35.15 -1.03 8.29
C GLN A 10 34.60 -2.45 8.15
N GLU A 11 33.76 -2.91 9.08
CA GLU A 11 33.08 -4.20 8.99
C GLU A 11 32.18 -4.30 7.75
N ILE A 12 31.39 -3.25 7.46
CA ILE A 12 30.57 -3.17 6.25
C ILE A 12 31.46 -3.31 5.01
N LYS A 13 32.55 -2.55 4.91
CA LYS A 13 33.47 -2.62 3.76
C LYS A 13 34.04 -4.01 3.57
N GLU A 14 34.38 -4.70 4.65
CA GLU A 14 34.94 -6.06 4.58
C GLU A 14 33.91 -7.05 4.02
N ILE A 15 32.67 -7.03 4.53
CA ILE A 15 31.62 -7.95 4.09
C ILE A 15 31.04 -7.62 2.71
N THR A 16 31.16 -6.37 2.24
CA THR A 16 30.72 -5.93 0.91
C THR A 16 31.78 -6.07 -0.18
N THR A 17 32.85 -6.83 0.04
CA THR A 17 33.75 -7.29 -1.03
C THR A 17 33.26 -8.63 -1.59
N VAL A 18 33.73 -9.04 -2.77
CA VAL A 18 33.46 -10.40 -3.29
C VAL A 18 33.85 -11.50 -2.29
N ASP A 19 35.08 -11.44 -1.76
CA ASP A 19 35.57 -12.43 -0.80
C ASP A 19 34.80 -12.36 0.53
N GLY A 20 34.46 -11.14 0.98
CA GLY A 20 33.66 -10.91 2.18
C GLY A 20 32.24 -11.48 2.06
N PHE A 21 31.58 -11.26 0.93
CA PHE A 21 30.26 -11.81 0.63
C PHE A 21 30.28 -13.34 0.69
N VAL A 22 31.25 -13.97 0.02
CA VAL A 22 31.38 -15.44 0.01
C VAL A 22 31.69 -15.95 1.42
N SER A 23 32.62 -15.30 2.13
CA SER A 23 33.00 -15.69 3.49
C SER A 23 31.82 -15.58 4.47
N ALA A 24 31.08 -14.48 4.44
CA ALA A 24 29.91 -14.27 5.28
C ALA A 24 28.81 -15.30 4.97
N CYS A 25 28.55 -15.59 3.70
CA CYS A 25 27.59 -16.63 3.31
C CYS A 25 28.01 -18.02 3.82
N LEU A 26 29.29 -18.36 3.76
CA LEU A 26 29.82 -19.63 4.28
C LEU A 26 29.68 -19.70 5.80
N GLU A 27 30.01 -18.62 6.52
CA GLU A 27 29.85 -18.56 7.98
C GLU A 27 28.39 -18.73 8.39
N ILE A 28 27.47 -18.03 7.71
CA ILE A 28 26.03 -18.18 7.94
C ILE A 28 25.61 -19.62 7.67
N LYS A 29 25.99 -20.19 6.52
CA LYS A 29 25.68 -21.57 6.16
C LYS A 29 26.15 -22.56 7.24
N ASP A 30 27.37 -22.39 7.76
CA ASP A 30 27.93 -23.26 8.80
C ASP A 30 27.19 -23.15 10.14
N SER A 31 26.52 -22.02 10.39
CA SER A 31 25.66 -21.81 11.55
C SER A 31 24.23 -22.38 11.40
N MET A 32 23.82 -22.78 10.20
CA MET A 32 22.47 -23.27 9.92
C MET A 32 22.32 -24.76 10.22
N TYR A 33 21.20 -25.16 10.83
CA TYR A 33 20.89 -26.57 11.08
C TYR A 33 20.59 -27.36 9.79
N PHE A 34 19.97 -26.71 8.82
CA PHE A 34 19.76 -27.23 7.47
C PHE A 34 20.09 -26.14 6.46
N TYR A 35 20.73 -26.52 5.35
CA TYR A 35 21.05 -25.56 4.30
C TYR A 35 19.79 -25.16 3.54
N ASP A 36 19.51 -23.85 3.56
CA ASP A 36 18.53 -23.19 2.70
C ASP A 36 19.20 -21.93 2.15
N ARG A 37 19.36 -21.89 0.82
CA ARG A 37 20.06 -20.80 0.13
C ARG A 37 19.35 -19.46 0.33
N ASP A 38 18.03 -19.43 0.19
CA ASP A 38 17.28 -18.17 0.22
C ASP A 38 17.23 -17.62 1.64
N LEU A 39 17.20 -18.52 2.64
CA LEU A 39 17.37 -18.15 4.03
C LEU A 39 18.77 -17.63 4.35
N MET A 40 19.82 -18.27 3.84
CA MET A 40 21.21 -17.81 3.99
C MET A 40 21.41 -16.42 3.40
N LEU A 41 20.95 -16.20 2.15
CA LEU A 41 21.04 -14.91 1.48
C LEU A 41 20.20 -13.83 2.19
N SER A 42 19.01 -14.19 2.68
CA SER A 42 18.19 -13.27 3.46
C SER A 42 18.82 -12.92 4.81
N ALA A 43 19.54 -13.85 5.44
CA ALA A 43 20.29 -13.60 6.67
C ALA A 43 21.49 -12.68 6.42
N TYR A 44 22.20 -12.87 5.31
CA TYR A 44 23.28 -11.97 4.88
C TYR A 44 22.75 -10.53 4.69
N SER A 45 21.71 -10.36 3.88
CA SER A 45 21.09 -9.04 3.65
C SER A 45 20.59 -8.41 4.95
N ALA A 46 19.87 -9.15 5.79
CA ALA A 46 19.36 -8.63 7.06
C ALA A 46 20.48 -8.18 8.02
N SER A 47 21.62 -8.88 8.01
CA SER A 47 22.79 -8.52 8.82
C SER A 47 23.46 -7.26 8.30
N LEU A 48 23.67 -7.18 6.98
CA LEU A 48 24.23 -6.00 6.32
C LEU A 48 23.36 -4.75 6.52
N GLU A 49 22.05 -4.87 6.34
CA GLU A 49 21.09 -3.78 6.55
C GLU A 49 21.07 -3.29 8.00
N LEU A 50 21.16 -4.21 8.97
CA LEU A 50 21.27 -3.86 10.37
C LEU A 50 22.57 -3.09 10.66
N LEU A 51 23.72 -3.57 10.16
CA LEU A 51 25.01 -2.89 10.33
C LEU A 51 24.97 -1.48 9.74
N ILE A 52 24.43 -1.32 8.53
CA ILE A 52 24.20 -0.04 7.86
C ILE A 52 23.41 0.92 8.74
N VAL A 53 22.27 0.48 9.26
CA VAL A 53 21.40 1.34 10.08
C VAL A 53 22.04 1.68 11.42
N VAL A 54 22.74 0.72 12.05
CA VAL A 54 23.48 0.95 13.29
C VAL A 54 24.63 1.95 13.08
N ALA A 55 25.33 1.88 11.95
CA ALA A 55 26.36 2.83 11.57
C ALA A 55 25.78 4.24 11.35
N LEU A 56 24.70 4.35 10.57
CA LEU A 56 23.98 5.61 10.32
C LEU A 56 23.46 6.24 11.61
N LEU A 57 22.83 5.47 12.49
CA LEU A 57 22.36 5.92 13.81
C LEU A 57 23.53 6.40 14.68
N SER A 58 24.63 5.64 14.72
CA SER A 58 25.82 5.99 15.48
C SER A 58 26.44 7.30 15.00
N ALA A 59 26.55 7.49 13.68
CA ALA A 59 27.04 8.72 13.07
C ALA A 59 26.10 9.91 13.33
N THR A 60 24.78 9.71 13.22
CA THR A 60 23.75 10.73 13.51
C THR A 60 23.84 11.27 14.93
N LEU A 61 24.18 10.40 15.88
CA LEU A 61 24.38 10.80 17.28
C LEU A 61 25.64 11.65 17.48
N GLN A 62 26.64 11.53 16.61
CA GLN A 62 27.85 12.36 16.63
C GLN A 62 27.63 13.71 15.93
N GLY A 63 26.90 13.73 14.81
CA GLY A 63 26.49 14.96 14.15
C GLY A 63 26.16 14.77 12.66
N SER A 64 25.54 15.79 12.07
CA SER A 64 25.11 15.76 10.65
C SER A 64 26.26 15.59 9.67
N LYS A 65 27.44 16.13 9.96
CA LYS A 65 28.64 15.95 9.12
C LYS A 65 29.07 14.50 9.04
N GLU A 66 29.00 13.77 10.16
CA GLU A 66 29.41 12.36 10.18
C GLU A 66 28.37 11.47 9.53
N LEU A 67 27.08 11.80 9.71
CA LEU A 67 26.00 11.14 8.96
C LEU A 67 26.23 11.24 7.44
N LEU A 68 26.57 12.43 6.93
CA LEU A 68 26.83 12.61 5.49
C LEU A 68 28.04 11.80 4.98
N LYS A 69 29.09 11.62 5.80
CA LYS A 69 30.23 10.78 5.41
C LYS A 69 29.83 9.32 5.34
N VAL A 70 29.15 8.82 6.37
CA VAL A 70 28.69 7.43 6.45
C VAL A 70 27.70 7.12 5.33
N GLU A 71 26.79 8.04 5.00
CA GLU A 71 25.89 7.92 3.86
C GLU A 71 26.64 7.72 2.54
N ALA A 72 27.63 8.57 2.26
CA ALA A 72 28.42 8.47 1.03
C ALA A 72 29.20 7.15 0.96
N GLU A 73 29.79 6.70 2.06
CA GLU A 73 30.55 5.45 2.11
C GLU A 73 29.66 4.21 1.93
N ILE A 74 28.47 4.18 2.54
CA ILE A 74 27.52 3.07 2.40
C ILE A 74 27.02 2.94 0.96
N GLY A 75 26.71 4.07 0.30
CA GLY A 75 26.29 4.06 -1.09
C GLY A 75 27.34 3.40 -1.99
N THR A 76 28.61 3.80 -1.83
CA THR A 76 29.72 3.22 -2.58
C THR A 76 29.89 1.72 -2.29
N CYS A 77 29.88 1.29 -1.03
CA CYS A 77 30.08 -0.13 -0.68
C CYS A 77 29.07 -1.07 -1.34
N ILE A 78 27.81 -0.64 -1.45
CA ILE A 78 26.73 -1.46 -1.98
C ILE A 78 26.75 -1.48 -3.51
N ASP A 79 26.95 -0.32 -4.14
CA ASP A 79 27.07 -0.27 -5.59
C ASP A 79 28.29 -1.06 -6.06
N ASP A 80 29.43 -0.93 -5.37
CA ASP A 80 30.65 -1.69 -5.66
C ASP A 80 30.44 -3.20 -5.50
N LEU A 81 29.80 -3.66 -4.40
CA LEU A 81 29.49 -5.08 -4.20
C LEU A 81 28.68 -5.65 -5.38
N LEU A 82 27.62 -4.96 -5.78
CA LEU A 82 26.72 -5.43 -6.83
C LEU A 82 27.43 -5.43 -8.21
N GLU A 83 28.25 -4.41 -8.49
CA GLU A 83 29.04 -4.34 -9.73
C GLU A 83 30.11 -5.44 -9.77
N GLU A 84 30.84 -5.67 -8.68
CA GLU A 84 31.87 -6.70 -8.61
C GLU A 84 31.29 -8.12 -8.71
N LEU A 85 30.16 -8.38 -8.04
CA LEU A 85 29.48 -9.68 -8.14
C LEU A 85 28.96 -9.99 -9.54
N ASP A 86 28.52 -8.97 -10.30
CA ASP A 86 28.06 -9.13 -11.69
C ASP A 86 29.24 -9.35 -12.66
N GLY A 87 30.37 -8.68 -12.42
CA GLY A 87 31.55 -8.75 -13.29
C GLY A 87 32.46 -9.95 -13.07
N TYR A 88 32.41 -10.58 -11.90
CA TYR A 88 33.32 -11.66 -11.51
C TYR A 88 32.82 -13.04 -12.00
N HIS A 89 33.76 -13.90 -12.41
CA HIS A 89 33.43 -15.27 -12.85
C HIS A 89 33.68 -16.26 -11.72
N PHE A 90 32.59 -16.77 -11.13
CA PHE A 90 32.67 -17.70 -10.00
C PHE A 90 32.65 -19.18 -10.45
N PRO A 91 33.16 -20.10 -9.60
CA PRO A 91 32.81 -21.51 -9.68
C PRO A 91 31.28 -21.70 -9.66
N LEU A 92 30.77 -22.73 -10.34
CA LEU A 92 29.34 -22.93 -10.59
C LEU A 92 28.46 -22.88 -9.33
N ASP A 93 28.93 -23.45 -8.24
CA ASP A 93 28.24 -23.50 -6.95
C ASP A 93 28.13 -22.12 -6.29
N ILE A 94 29.16 -21.30 -6.40
CA ILE A 94 29.16 -19.91 -5.91
C ILE A 94 28.38 -19.01 -6.87
N GLN A 95 28.55 -19.18 -8.18
CA GLN A 95 27.80 -18.42 -9.19
C GLN A 95 26.29 -18.55 -8.97
N TYR A 96 25.83 -19.76 -8.67
CA TYR A 96 24.41 -20.00 -8.37
C TYR A 96 23.94 -19.20 -7.15
N VAL A 97 24.76 -19.04 -6.11
CA VAL A 97 24.44 -18.22 -4.93
C VAL A 97 24.40 -16.73 -5.31
N VAL A 98 25.39 -16.27 -6.08
CA VAL A 98 25.50 -14.89 -6.55
C VAL A 98 24.29 -14.51 -7.42
N ASP A 99 23.93 -15.34 -8.41
CA ASP A 99 22.80 -15.09 -9.29
C ASP A 99 21.49 -14.91 -8.50
N HIS A 100 21.27 -15.73 -7.47
CA HIS A 100 20.07 -15.63 -6.62
C HIS A 100 20.11 -14.41 -5.70
N PHE A 101 21.29 -14.01 -5.23
CA PHE A 101 21.45 -12.75 -4.50
C PHE A 101 21.12 -11.56 -5.40
N MET A 102 21.70 -11.53 -6.60
CA MET A 102 21.52 -10.47 -7.60
C MET A 102 20.10 -10.38 -8.16
N GLN A 103 19.30 -11.44 -8.10
CA GLN A 103 17.89 -11.45 -8.52
C GLN A 103 16.91 -11.29 -7.35
N GLY A 104 17.38 -11.39 -6.11
CA GLY A 104 16.55 -11.42 -4.92
C GLY A 104 17.02 -10.44 -3.85
N ALA A 105 17.68 -10.97 -2.82
CA ALA A 105 18.00 -10.23 -1.60
C ALA A 105 18.86 -8.98 -1.85
N GLY A 106 19.80 -9.01 -2.82
CA GLY A 106 20.62 -7.87 -3.20
C GLY A 106 19.82 -6.72 -3.83
N LEU A 107 18.87 -7.02 -4.73
CA LEU A 107 17.98 -6.00 -5.31
C LEU A 107 17.07 -5.39 -4.25
N ASN A 108 16.56 -6.21 -3.33
CA ASN A 108 15.74 -5.74 -2.24
C ASN A 108 16.52 -4.78 -1.33
N SER A 109 17.75 -5.14 -0.93
CA SER A 109 18.61 -4.27 -0.12
C SER A 109 18.92 -2.96 -0.85
N ARG A 110 19.24 -3.01 -2.15
CA ARG A 110 19.44 -1.82 -2.98
C ARG A 110 18.24 -0.87 -2.95
N GLN A 111 17.02 -1.40 -3.01
CA GLN A 111 15.79 -0.61 -2.93
C GLN A 111 15.53 -0.03 -1.53
N CYS A 112 15.96 -0.72 -0.47
CA CYS A 112 15.70 -0.31 0.92
C CYS A 112 16.69 0.74 1.44
N ILE A 113 17.92 0.78 0.92
CA ILE A 113 18.97 1.68 1.41
C ILE A 113 18.59 3.17 1.35
N PRO A 114 18.04 3.70 0.24
CA PRO A 114 17.60 5.10 0.20
C PRO A 114 16.56 5.42 1.28
N VAL A 115 15.64 4.48 1.51
CA VAL A 115 14.61 4.57 2.56
C VAL A 115 15.25 4.58 3.96
N TYR A 116 16.23 3.72 4.22
CA TYR A 116 16.94 3.71 5.51
C TYR A 116 17.73 4.99 5.76
N ILE A 117 18.44 5.50 4.74
CA ILE A 117 19.17 6.77 4.85
C ILE A 117 18.19 7.90 5.17
N GLN A 118 17.09 8.00 4.42
CA GLN A 118 16.09 9.03 4.64
C GLN A 118 15.37 8.87 5.99
N MET A 119 15.10 7.64 6.44
CA MET A 119 14.54 7.33 7.75
C MET A 119 15.43 7.88 8.87
N ILE A 120 16.75 7.66 8.79
CA ILE A 120 17.68 8.19 9.80
C ILE A 120 17.79 9.71 9.75
N LYS A 121 17.74 10.31 8.54
CA LYS A 121 17.66 11.77 8.39
C LYS A 121 16.40 12.32 9.06
N ASN A 122 15.24 11.70 8.84
CA ASN A 122 13.97 12.09 9.47
C ASN A 122 14.06 11.99 10.99
N TYR A 123 14.58 10.88 11.52
CA TYR A 123 14.82 10.70 12.96
C TYR A 123 15.76 11.75 13.56
N SER A 124 16.74 12.24 12.79
CA SER A 124 17.67 13.28 13.23
C SER A 124 17.02 14.67 13.38
N CYS A 125 15.93 14.90 12.67
CA CYS A 125 15.14 16.11 12.71
C CYS A 125 14.09 16.00 13.82
N ASP A 126 14.05 16.98 14.72
CA ASP A 126 13.11 16.99 15.85
C ASP A 126 11.70 17.42 15.41
N GLY A 127 11.14 16.68 14.45
CA GLY A 127 9.82 16.87 13.88
C GLY A 127 8.79 16.00 14.61
N GLY A 128 7.64 16.58 14.93
CA GLY A 128 6.50 15.81 15.43
C GLY A 128 5.89 14.94 14.33
N MET A 129 5.33 13.80 14.72
CA MET A 129 4.64 12.88 13.81
C MET A 129 3.38 13.54 13.26
N SER A 130 3.28 13.70 11.95
CA SER A 130 2.14 14.40 11.32
C SER A 130 1.01 13.49 10.87
N LYS A 131 1.32 12.22 10.58
CA LYS A 131 0.38 11.20 10.07
C LYS A 131 0.65 9.86 10.75
N SER A 132 -0.36 8.99 10.82
CA SER A 132 -0.17 7.58 11.24
C SER A 132 0.56 6.78 10.17
N ILE A 133 1.09 5.61 10.54
CA ILE A 133 1.70 4.66 9.59
C ILE A 133 0.71 4.29 8.47
N ASP A 134 -0.55 3.99 8.81
CA ASP A 134 -1.57 3.61 7.81
C ASP A 134 -1.81 4.72 6.78
N ALA A 135 -1.90 5.97 7.24
CA ALA A 135 -2.09 7.12 6.37
C ALA A 135 -0.87 7.40 5.48
N LEU A 136 0.35 7.10 5.95
CA LEU A 136 1.55 7.21 5.12
C LEU A 136 1.59 6.12 4.05
N ILE A 137 1.20 4.88 4.39
CA ILE A 137 1.14 3.78 3.43
C ILE A 137 0.04 4.02 2.38
N ASP A 138 -1.15 4.46 2.79
CA ASP A 138 -2.23 4.83 1.87
C ASP A 138 -1.81 5.97 0.94
N GLN A 139 -1.11 6.98 1.46
CA GLN A 139 -0.53 8.04 0.63
C GLN A 139 0.49 7.49 -0.39
N SER A 140 1.36 6.56 0.02
CA SER A 140 2.29 5.90 -0.89
C SER A 140 1.56 5.13 -2.01
N HIS A 141 0.42 4.50 -1.74
CA HIS A 141 -0.41 3.90 -2.79
C HIS A 141 -1.01 4.96 -3.70
N GLY A 142 -1.49 6.08 -3.14
CA GLY A 142 -1.99 7.21 -3.91
C GLY A 142 -0.97 7.80 -4.87
N GLU A 143 0.28 7.97 -4.43
CA GLU A 143 1.40 8.48 -5.25
C GLU A 143 1.74 7.56 -6.43
N LEU A 144 1.43 6.26 -6.35
CA LEU A 144 1.59 5.32 -7.46
C LEU A 144 0.47 5.39 -8.50
N LEU A 145 -0.67 6.02 -8.19
CA LEU A 145 -1.78 6.20 -9.12
C LEU A 145 -1.60 7.42 -10.04
N GLU A 146 -0.71 8.35 -9.69
CA GLU A 146 -0.47 9.56 -10.46
C GLU A 146 0.58 9.32 -11.55
N ASP A 147 0.18 9.36 -12.83
CA ASP A 147 1.00 9.05 -14.02
C ASP A 147 2.35 9.80 -14.15
N ASN A 148 2.57 10.87 -13.36
CA ASN A 148 3.74 11.75 -13.45
C ASN A 148 4.65 11.73 -12.20
N GLN A 149 4.38 10.89 -11.20
CA GLN A 149 5.08 10.99 -9.92
C GLN A 149 6.39 10.18 -9.89
N GLN A 150 7.40 10.74 -9.22
CA GLN A 150 8.68 10.08 -8.99
C GLN A 150 8.58 9.16 -7.78
N TRP A 151 9.18 7.98 -7.87
CA TRP A 151 9.30 7.00 -6.77
C TRP A 151 9.89 7.58 -5.47
N THR A 152 10.54 8.75 -5.55
CA THR A 152 11.09 9.50 -4.42
C THR A 152 10.05 9.90 -3.37
N ASP A 153 8.81 10.22 -3.77
CA ASP A 153 7.76 10.60 -2.81
C ASP A 153 7.31 9.38 -1.99
N VAL A 154 7.19 8.24 -2.67
CA VAL A 154 6.91 6.95 -2.03
C VAL A 154 8.02 6.58 -1.04
N GLU A 155 9.29 6.70 -1.46
CA GLU A 155 10.44 6.46 -0.58
C GLU A 155 10.43 7.37 0.65
N PHE A 156 10.05 8.64 0.49
CA PHE A 156 9.96 9.59 1.59
C PHE A 156 8.90 9.19 2.61
N ASN A 157 7.71 8.80 2.16
CA ASN A 157 6.64 8.33 3.04
C ASN A 157 7.02 7.04 3.77
N LEU A 158 7.64 6.08 3.08
CA LEU A 158 8.09 4.83 3.69
C LEU A 158 9.26 5.05 4.66
N ALA A 159 10.12 6.03 4.39
CA ALA A 159 11.17 6.44 5.32
C ALA A 159 10.58 7.02 6.61
N GLU A 160 9.48 7.78 6.49
CA GLU A 160 8.75 8.28 7.66
C GLU A 160 8.06 7.16 8.44
N VAL A 161 7.49 6.15 7.76
CA VAL A 161 7.01 4.92 8.40
C VAL A 161 8.13 4.29 9.23
N GLY A 162 9.32 4.09 8.63
CA GLY A 162 10.49 3.56 9.32
C GLY A 162 10.91 4.40 10.53
N ASN A 163 10.85 5.73 10.43
CA ASN A 163 11.16 6.65 11.53
C ASN A 163 10.18 6.48 12.70
N GLN A 164 8.89 6.28 12.41
CA GLN A 164 7.90 5.98 13.46
C GLN A 164 8.17 4.63 14.11
N MET A 165 8.51 3.62 13.30
CA MET A 165 8.80 2.28 13.79
C MET A 165 10.05 2.22 14.67
N LEU A 166 11.10 2.99 14.34
CA LEU A 166 12.27 3.16 15.21
C LEU A 166 11.91 3.65 16.62
N GLN A 167 10.85 4.47 16.71
CA GLN A 167 10.33 5.03 17.95
C GLN A 167 9.24 4.16 18.59
N GLY A 168 8.99 2.96 18.06
CA GLY A 168 8.10 1.96 18.64
C GLY A 168 6.68 1.93 18.10
N ALA A 169 6.38 2.64 17.01
CA ALA A 169 5.11 2.44 16.30
C ALA A 169 5.10 1.10 15.56
N SER A 170 3.97 0.39 15.58
CA SER A 170 3.86 -0.95 14.99
C SER A 170 3.27 -0.90 13.59
N LEU A 171 3.84 -1.69 12.67
CA LEU A 171 3.28 -1.91 11.34
C LEU A 171 2.20 -3.00 11.42
N ARG A 172 0.99 -2.70 10.92
CA ARG A 172 -0.08 -3.71 10.86
C ARG A 172 0.21 -4.78 9.80
N PRO A 173 0.08 -6.08 10.13
CA PRO A 173 0.20 -7.20 9.20
C PRO A 173 -0.55 -7.08 7.88
N ILE A 174 -1.74 -6.47 7.87
CA ILE A 174 -2.56 -6.38 6.67
C ILE A 174 -1.84 -5.67 5.52
N TRP A 175 -0.97 -4.70 5.82
CA TRP A 175 -0.22 -3.97 4.81
C TRP A 175 0.76 -4.84 4.04
N LEU A 176 1.29 -5.91 4.64
CA LEU A 176 2.12 -6.88 3.92
C LEU A 176 1.30 -7.78 2.98
N GLN A 177 -0.01 -7.84 3.14
CA GLN A 177 -0.90 -8.63 2.28
C GLN A 177 -1.45 -7.80 1.12
N VAL A 178 -1.81 -6.55 1.37
CA VAL A 178 -2.56 -5.73 0.40
C VAL A 178 -1.71 -4.72 -0.39
N SER A 179 -0.52 -4.36 0.10
CA SER A 179 0.29 -3.32 -0.54
C SER A 179 0.88 -3.75 -1.90
N HIS A 180 1.06 -2.77 -2.79
CA HIS A 180 1.83 -2.93 -4.04
C HIS A 180 3.18 -3.66 -3.78
N PRO A 181 3.61 -4.61 -4.63
CA PRO A 181 4.79 -5.46 -4.37
C PRO A 181 6.05 -4.70 -3.95
N ARG A 182 6.37 -3.57 -4.59
CA ARG A 182 7.53 -2.74 -4.24
C ARG A 182 7.41 -2.10 -2.85
N ILE A 183 6.22 -1.62 -2.48
CA ILE A 183 5.97 -1.07 -1.14
C ILE A 183 6.07 -2.20 -0.11
N ARG A 184 5.46 -3.35 -0.39
CA ARG A 184 5.50 -4.55 0.46
C ARG A 184 6.94 -4.99 0.74
N THR A 185 7.83 -5.02 -0.26
CA THR A 185 9.25 -5.34 -0.05
C THR A 185 9.90 -4.42 1.00
N ILE A 186 9.72 -3.11 0.86
CA ILE A 186 10.30 -2.13 1.80
C ILE A 186 9.70 -2.27 3.19
N LEU A 187 8.36 -2.40 3.30
CA LEU A 187 7.68 -2.61 4.58
C LEU A 187 8.16 -3.90 5.30
N THR A 188 8.40 -4.96 4.53
CA THR A 188 8.92 -6.23 5.05
C THR A 188 10.33 -6.04 5.61
N SER A 189 11.22 -5.39 4.85
CA SER A 189 12.59 -5.11 5.30
C SER A 189 12.63 -4.15 6.50
N LEU A 190 11.78 -3.12 6.55
CA LEU A 190 11.62 -2.25 7.72
C LEU A 190 11.21 -3.03 8.96
N GLN A 191 10.22 -3.92 8.86
CA GLN A 191 9.79 -4.75 9.99
C GLN A 191 10.88 -5.73 10.43
N THR A 192 11.57 -6.39 9.49
CA THR A 192 12.74 -7.25 9.77
C THR A 192 13.83 -6.48 10.51
N LEU A 193 14.15 -5.28 10.04
CA LEU A 193 15.13 -4.39 10.67
C LEU A 193 14.72 -4.05 12.11
N MET A 194 13.45 -3.69 12.35
CA MET A 194 12.98 -3.40 13.71
C MET A 194 13.09 -4.62 14.62
N ASN A 195 12.68 -5.80 14.15
CA ASN A 195 12.80 -7.05 14.89
C ASN A 195 14.28 -7.35 15.23
N ASN A 196 15.20 -7.06 14.31
CA ASN A 196 16.64 -7.21 14.54
C ASN A 196 17.20 -6.17 15.52
N CYS A 197 16.77 -4.92 15.46
CA CYS A 197 17.08 -3.90 16.47
C CYS A 197 16.56 -4.30 17.85
N GLN A 198 15.45 -5.03 17.94
CA GLN A 198 14.92 -5.52 19.21
C GLN A 198 15.78 -6.61 19.84
N VAL A 199 16.45 -7.47 19.07
CA VAL A 199 17.21 -8.62 19.62
C VAL A 199 18.72 -8.38 19.70
N THR A 200 19.23 -7.35 19.04
CA THR A 200 20.66 -7.02 19.05
C THR A 200 21.03 -5.99 20.12
N PRO A 201 22.28 -6.02 20.63
CA PRO A 201 22.68 -5.21 21.77
C PRO A 201 23.19 -3.79 21.41
N TYR A 202 22.96 -3.32 20.18
CA TYR A 202 23.53 -2.06 19.70
C TYR A 202 22.88 -0.82 20.34
N PHE A 203 21.57 -0.86 20.54
CA PHE A 203 20.76 0.24 21.08
C PHE A 203 19.66 -0.30 22.01
N ASN A 204 19.15 0.56 22.89
CA ASN A 204 17.86 0.32 23.53
C ASN A 204 16.79 0.47 22.45
N PHE A 205 15.89 -0.50 22.34
CA PHE A 205 14.78 -0.43 21.38
C PHE A 205 13.44 -0.61 22.12
N PRO A 206 12.42 0.21 21.80
CA PRO A 206 12.41 1.30 20.81
C PRO A 206 13.31 2.48 21.19
N LEU A 207 13.72 3.29 20.19
CA LEU A 207 14.55 4.48 20.39
C LEU A 207 13.73 5.60 21.00
N GLU A 208 14.33 6.37 21.91
CA GLU A 208 13.76 7.65 22.31
C GLU A 208 14.10 8.75 21.29
N ASN A 209 13.56 9.96 21.50
CA ASN A 209 13.94 11.12 20.70
C ASN A 209 15.47 11.30 20.65
N ILE A 210 15.99 11.71 19.49
CA ILE A 210 17.42 11.92 19.23
C ILE A 210 18.13 12.78 20.29
N LYS A 211 17.45 13.79 20.86
CA LYS A 211 18.02 14.61 21.93
C LYS A 211 18.27 13.81 23.20
N VAL A 212 17.34 12.91 23.56
CA VAL A 212 17.47 12.06 24.73
C VAL A 212 18.51 10.96 24.49
N GLU A 213 18.53 10.34 23.31
CA GLU A 213 19.56 9.37 22.95
C GLU A 213 20.98 9.98 22.98
N ARG A 214 21.13 11.22 22.52
CA ARG A 214 22.39 11.97 22.68
C ARG A 214 22.75 12.22 24.15
N GLN A 215 21.77 12.48 25.01
CA GLN A 215 21.99 12.68 26.45
C GLN A 215 22.40 11.39 27.16
N LYS A 216 21.74 10.26 26.89
CA LYS A 216 22.11 8.93 27.43
C LYS A 216 23.58 8.60 27.19
N ARG A 217 24.15 9.12 26.11
CA ARG A 217 25.55 8.92 25.70
C ARG A 217 26.53 9.98 26.23
N LYS A 218 26.05 11.05 26.88
CA LYS A 218 26.93 11.98 27.60
C LYS A 218 27.43 11.31 28.88
N LYS A 219 28.75 11.12 28.98
CA LYS A 219 29.40 10.52 30.16
C LYS A 219 29.01 11.25 31.44
N ILE A 220 28.38 10.55 32.38
CA ILE A 220 28.29 10.97 33.79
C ILE A 220 29.29 10.11 34.57
N GLY A 221 30.34 10.72 35.11
CA GLY A 221 31.34 10.01 35.93
C GLY A 221 32.19 8.95 35.18
N GLY A 222 32.30 9.04 33.85
CA GLY A 222 33.15 8.16 33.05
C GLY A 222 32.48 6.91 32.48
N ASN A 223 31.27 6.55 32.95
CA ASN A 223 30.52 5.39 32.46
C ASN A 223 29.32 5.80 31.61
N VAL A 224 29.09 5.09 30.51
CA VAL A 224 27.83 5.12 29.76
C VAL A 224 26.89 4.13 30.44
N VAL A 225 25.74 4.59 30.93
CA VAL A 225 24.74 3.72 31.55
C VAL A 225 23.95 3.06 30.42
N LEU A 226 24.31 1.83 30.06
CA LEU A 226 23.47 0.97 29.22
C LEU A 226 22.42 0.33 30.12
N GLU A 227 21.17 0.28 29.67
CA GLU A 227 20.10 -0.35 30.46
C GLU A 227 20.34 -1.86 30.58
N LEU A 228 19.95 -2.42 31.74
CA LEU A 228 20.04 -3.85 32.03
C LEU A 228 19.27 -4.73 31.01
N GLY A 229 18.31 -4.15 30.29
CA GLY A 229 17.55 -4.81 29.22
C GLY A 229 18.41 -5.26 28.04
N ILE A 230 19.38 -4.45 27.62
CA ILE A 230 20.34 -4.78 26.53
C ILE A 230 21.15 -6.02 26.89
N PHE A 231 21.65 -6.08 28.13
CA PHE A 231 22.44 -7.22 28.61
C PHE A 231 21.62 -8.51 28.69
N ARG A 232 20.31 -8.42 28.97
CA ARG A 232 19.42 -9.59 28.99
C ARG A 232 19.16 -10.13 27.58
N LYS A 233 18.89 -9.24 26.61
CA LYS A 233 18.69 -9.61 25.20
C LYS A 233 19.95 -10.27 24.61
N PHE A 234 21.12 -9.72 24.90
CA PHE A 234 22.41 -10.31 24.51
C PHE A 234 22.63 -11.73 25.06
N ARG A 235 22.27 -11.97 26.33
CA ARG A 235 22.42 -13.31 26.96
C ARG A 235 21.41 -14.34 26.50
N GLN A 236 20.27 -13.91 25.94
CA GLN A 236 19.24 -14.81 25.46
C GLN A 236 19.53 -15.38 24.06
N GLY A 237 20.59 -14.91 23.39
CA GLY A 237 21.06 -15.50 22.14
C GLY A 237 19.94 -15.59 21.09
N GLY A 238 19.15 -14.51 20.95
CA GLY A 238 18.05 -14.48 20.00
C GLY A 238 18.58 -14.74 18.59
N SER A 239 17.97 -15.70 17.88
CA SER A 239 18.16 -15.84 16.44
C SER A 239 17.67 -14.56 15.76
N GLY A 240 18.48 -13.98 14.88
CA GLY A 240 18.07 -12.85 14.06
C GLY A 240 16.87 -13.20 13.17
N TYR A 241 16.18 -12.16 12.72
CA TYR A 241 15.05 -12.25 11.81
C TYR A 241 15.49 -12.00 10.36
N THR A 242 14.78 -12.60 9.43
CA THR A 242 14.95 -12.41 7.99
C THR A 242 13.61 -12.07 7.37
N ASN A 243 13.62 -11.59 6.11
CA ASN A 243 12.38 -11.33 5.36
C ASN A 243 11.52 -12.59 5.13
N LEU A 244 12.04 -13.78 5.41
CA LEU A 244 11.31 -15.05 5.34
C LEU A 244 10.61 -15.43 6.65
N ASN A 245 10.92 -14.74 7.75
CA ASN A 245 10.36 -15.06 9.07
C ASN A 245 10.14 -13.78 9.88
N VAL A 246 9.30 -12.89 9.37
CA VAL A 246 9.02 -11.59 9.98
C VAL A 246 8.05 -11.76 11.16
N ALA A 247 8.49 -11.39 12.36
CA ALA A 247 7.60 -11.27 13.51
C ALA A 247 6.82 -9.95 13.44
N MET A 248 5.51 -10.03 13.70
CA MET A 248 4.63 -8.87 13.76
C MET A 248 3.76 -8.93 15.00
N GLU A 249 3.61 -7.78 15.65
CA GLU A 249 2.61 -7.60 16.69
C GLU A 249 1.24 -7.42 16.04
N LYS A 250 0.21 -7.99 16.66
CA LYS A 250 -1.18 -7.86 16.20
C LYS A 250 -1.96 -7.00 17.16
N ASP A 251 -2.69 -6.04 16.63
CA ASP A 251 -3.65 -5.25 17.37
C ASP A 251 -5.08 -5.81 17.22
N GLU A 252 -6.04 -5.15 17.85
CA GLU A 252 -7.46 -5.56 17.80
C GLU A 252 -8.06 -5.54 16.39
N TYR A 253 -7.57 -4.67 15.50
CA TYR A 253 -8.02 -4.56 14.11
C TYR A 253 -7.44 -5.69 13.26
N ASP A 254 -6.20 -6.10 13.52
CA ASP A 254 -5.62 -7.28 12.86
C ASP A 254 -6.43 -8.54 13.18
N TYR A 255 -6.78 -8.75 14.45
CA TYR A 255 -7.65 -9.86 14.85
C TYR A 255 -9.04 -9.75 14.22
N PHE A 256 -9.55 -8.54 14.06
CA PHE A 256 -10.82 -8.31 13.38
C PHE A 256 -10.76 -8.77 11.92
N PHE A 257 -9.77 -8.31 11.14
CA PHE A 257 -9.60 -8.70 9.73
C PHE A 257 -9.33 -10.20 9.56
N GLU A 258 -8.53 -10.81 10.44
CA GLU A 258 -8.35 -12.27 10.49
C GLU A 258 -9.65 -13.02 10.80
N GLY A 259 -10.48 -12.46 11.70
CA GLY A 259 -11.80 -12.98 12.04
C GLY A 259 -12.80 -12.89 10.89
N LEU A 260 -12.69 -11.89 10.00
CA LEU A 260 -13.49 -11.79 8.78
C LEU A 260 -13.19 -12.96 7.83
N LEU A 261 -11.91 -13.35 7.72
CA LEU A 261 -11.44 -14.39 6.81
C LEU A 261 -11.83 -15.80 7.25
N THR A 262 -11.77 -16.06 8.56
CA THR A 262 -11.80 -17.43 9.11
C THR A 262 -13.15 -17.87 9.66
N GLU A 263 -13.93 -16.97 10.29
CA GLU A 263 -15.03 -17.44 11.15
C GLU A 263 -16.33 -16.63 11.10
N LEU A 264 -16.41 -15.59 10.26
CA LEU A 264 -17.56 -14.68 10.20
C LEU A 264 -17.97 -14.13 11.59
N ARG A 265 -17.03 -14.05 12.53
CA ARG A 265 -17.30 -13.75 13.96
C ARG A 265 -17.88 -12.36 14.20
N HIS A 266 -17.65 -11.43 13.28
CA HIS A 266 -17.94 -10.01 13.48
C HIS A 266 -19.21 -9.52 12.77
N VAL A 267 -20.04 -10.41 12.23
CA VAL A 267 -21.29 -10.08 11.53
C VAL A 267 -22.21 -9.16 12.36
N ASN A 268 -22.24 -9.30 13.68
CA ASN A 268 -23.10 -8.49 14.56
C ASN A 268 -22.40 -7.31 15.23
N VAL A 269 -21.15 -7.01 14.89
CA VAL A 269 -20.39 -5.89 15.46
C VAL A 269 -20.36 -4.76 14.44
N GLU A 270 -20.86 -3.59 14.83
CA GLU A 270 -20.77 -2.41 13.97
C GLU A 270 -19.31 -1.94 13.90
N PRO A 271 -18.76 -1.67 12.69
CA PRO A 271 -17.38 -1.24 12.54
C PRO A 271 -17.23 0.19 13.05
N ASP A 272 -16.17 0.44 13.79
CA ASP A 272 -15.80 1.79 14.19
C ASP A 272 -15.21 2.59 13.01
N SER A 273 -14.81 3.83 13.28
CA SER A 273 -14.23 4.71 12.26
C SER A 273 -12.88 4.22 11.73
N GLU A 274 -12.08 3.53 12.54
CA GLU A 274 -10.77 3.04 12.15
C GLU A 274 -10.91 1.86 11.19
N VAL A 275 -11.80 0.91 11.50
CA VAL A 275 -12.13 -0.20 10.59
C VAL A 275 -12.63 0.33 9.25
N LYS A 276 -13.54 1.32 9.26
CA LYS A 276 -14.06 1.91 8.01
C LYS A 276 -12.95 2.57 7.19
N ALA A 277 -12.05 3.31 7.84
CA ALA A 277 -10.90 3.94 7.19
C ALA A 277 -9.97 2.88 6.59
N LEU A 278 -9.63 1.83 7.34
CA LEU A 278 -8.79 0.73 6.85
C LEU A 278 -9.41 0.02 5.65
N ILE A 279 -10.72 -0.23 5.65
CA ILE A 279 -11.41 -0.81 4.49
C ILE A 279 -11.28 0.10 3.26
N GLU A 280 -11.48 1.40 3.42
CA GLU A 280 -11.33 2.36 2.32
C GLU A 280 -9.90 2.33 1.75
N MET A 281 -8.90 2.34 2.62
CA MET A 281 -7.49 2.28 2.20
C MET A 281 -7.15 0.94 1.52
N ILE A 282 -7.65 -0.19 2.02
CA ILE A 282 -7.47 -1.51 1.39
C ILE A 282 -8.07 -1.53 -0.02
N PHE A 283 -9.29 -0.99 -0.20
CA PHE A 283 -9.88 -0.84 -1.53
C PHE A 283 -9.04 0.07 -2.41
N ARG A 284 -8.47 1.14 -1.88
CA ARG A 284 -7.56 2.02 -2.62
C ARG A 284 -6.29 1.30 -3.06
N SER A 285 -5.70 0.48 -2.19
CA SER A 285 -4.53 -0.34 -2.54
C SER A 285 -4.80 -1.27 -3.73
N TYR A 286 -6.05 -1.71 -3.96
CA TYR A 286 -6.40 -2.54 -5.13
C TYR A 286 -6.14 -1.84 -6.46
N LEU A 287 -6.28 -0.51 -6.54
CA LEU A 287 -6.04 0.24 -7.77
C LEU A 287 -4.58 0.15 -8.24
N VAL A 288 -3.64 -0.07 -7.32
CA VAL A 288 -2.21 -0.27 -7.63
C VAL A 288 -1.77 -1.72 -7.49
N ASN A 289 -2.54 -2.55 -6.79
CA ASN A 289 -2.23 -3.95 -6.56
C ASN A 289 -3.43 -4.83 -6.93
N PRO A 290 -3.58 -5.21 -8.22
CA PRO A 290 -4.69 -6.05 -8.65
C PRO A 290 -4.57 -7.51 -8.16
N GLU A 291 -3.42 -7.89 -7.57
CA GLU A 291 -3.15 -9.24 -7.05
C GLU A 291 -3.67 -9.48 -5.63
N ILE A 292 -4.32 -8.49 -5.00
CA ILE A 292 -5.00 -8.69 -3.71
C ILE A 292 -6.00 -9.83 -3.86
N ASP A 293 -6.01 -10.75 -2.90
CA ASP A 293 -6.90 -11.91 -2.88
C ASP A 293 -8.38 -11.50 -3.12
N PRO A 294 -8.99 -11.95 -4.25
CA PRO A 294 -10.38 -11.64 -4.55
C PRO A 294 -11.35 -12.15 -3.47
N GLU A 295 -11.06 -13.28 -2.82
CA GLU A 295 -11.94 -13.82 -1.77
C GLU A 295 -11.99 -12.89 -0.56
N PHE A 296 -10.83 -12.36 -0.16
CA PHE A 296 -10.73 -11.35 0.88
C PHE A 296 -11.54 -10.09 0.54
N LEU A 297 -11.38 -9.55 -0.67
CA LEU A 297 -12.12 -8.37 -1.12
C LEU A 297 -13.64 -8.61 -1.15
N ILE A 298 -14.09 -9.77 -1.62
CA ILE A 298 -15.52 -10.13 -1.63
C ILE A 298 -16.08 -10.19 -0.21
N LYS A 299 -15.33 -10.77 0.74
CA LYS A 299 -15.74 -10.78 2.16
C LYS A 299 -15.84 -9.35 2.70
N LEU A 300 -14.86 -8.49 2.45
CA LEU A 300 -14.92 -7.08 2.86
C LEU A 300 -16.15 -6.37 2.27
N MET A 301 -16.46 -6.60 0.99
CA MET A 301 -17.64 -6.03 0.35
C MET A 301 -18.95 -6.49 1.01
N MET A 302 -19.08 -7.78 1.32
CA MET A 302 -20.24 -8.32 2.03
C MET A 302 -20.43 -7.63 3.40
N TYR A 303 -19.35 -7.40 4.13
CA TYR A 303 -19.38 -6.68 5.39
C TYR A 303 -19.75 -5.20 5.22
N CYS A 304 -19.24 -4.53 4.19
CA CYS A 304 -19.64 -3.16 3.86
C CYS A 304 -21.15 -3.07 3.57
N GLU A 305 -21.71 -4.04 2.84
CA GLU A 305 -23.14 -4.12 2.55
C GLU A 305 -23.95 -4.33 3.83
N LEU A 306 -23.51 -5.24 4.70
CA LEU A 306 -24.17 -5.56 5.96
C LEU A 306 -24.23 -4.33 6.89
N TRP A 307 -23.10 -3.66 7.05
CA TRP A 307 -22.96 -2.49 7.93
C TRP A 307 -23.36 -1.16 7.28
N LYS A 308 -23.71 -1.19 5.99
CA LYS A 308 -24.12 -0.01 5.21
C LYS A 308 -23.05 1.10 5.22
N VAL A 309 -21.78 0.71 5.08
CA VAL A 309 -20.62 1.61 4.97
C VAL A 309 -20.63 2.24 3.58
N ALA A 310 -21.44 3.27 3.37
CA ALA A 310 -21.55 3.93 2.07
C ALA A 310 -20.38 4.88 1.78
N GLU A 311 -19.56 5.17 2.78
CA GLU A 311 -18.39 6.04 2.70
C GLU A 311 -17.35 5.53 1.68
N VAL A 312 -17.29 4.22 1.44
CA VAL A 312 -16.42 3.61 0.41
C VAL A 312 -16.92 3.82 -1.03
N SER A 313 -18.08 4.44 -1.24
CA SER A 313 -18.64 4.63 -2.60
C SER A 313 -17.69 5.33 -3.59
N PRO A 314 -16.93 6.39 -3.22
CA PRO A 314 -16.00 7.03 -4.13
C PRO A 314 -14.95 6.05 -4.66
N ILE A 315 -14.29 5.30 -3.77
CA ILE A 315 -13.24 4.35 -4.17
C ILE A 315 -13.80 3.17 -4.96
N ILE A 316 -15.01 2.70 -4.65
CA ILE A 316 -15.69 1.67 -5.45
C ILE A 316 -15.90 2.13 -6.90
N ILE A 317 -16.29 3.40 -7.10
CA ILE A 317 -16.50 3.95 -8.44
C ILE A 317 -15.18 4.02 -9.21
N GLU A 318 -14.08 4.42 -8.56
CA GLU A 318 -12.74 4.43 -9.17
C GLU A 318 -12.29 3.02 -9.57
N ILE A 319 -12.54 2.02 -8.71
CA ILE A 319 -12.23 0.62 -9.02
C ILE A 319 -13.08 0.11 -10.20
N LEU A 320 -14.37 0.41 -10.24
CA LEU A 320 -15.25 0.01 -11.33
C LEU A 320 -14.87 0.65 -12.67
N GLU A 321 -14.23 1.81 -12.67
CA GLU A 321 -13.76 2.47 -13.89
C GLU A 321 -12.59 1.73 -14.53
N VAL A 322 -11.68 1.18 -13.72
CA VAL A 322 -10.49 0.49 -14.21
C VAL A 322 -10.71 -1.02 -14.40
N LEU A 323 -11.71 -1.60 -13.73
CA LEU A 323 -12.02 -3.02 -13.83
C LEU A 323 -12.69 -3.37 -15.16
N PRO A 324 -12.22 -4.43 -15.86
CA PRO A 324 -12.97 -5.04 -16.95
C PRO A 324 -14.33 -5.55 -16.47
N VAL A 325 -15.36 -5.38 -17.30
CA VAL A 325 -16.75 -5.75 -16.96
C VAL A 325 -16.91 -7.25 -16.74
N ASP A 326 -16.10 -8.06 -17.41
CA ASP A 326 -16.05 -9.52 -17.29
C ASP A 326 -15.23 -10.00 -16.08
N HIS A 327 -14.56 -9.08 -15.37
CA HIS A 327 -13.80 -9.41 -14.17
C HIS A 327 -14.73 -9.78 -13.01
N ILE A 328 -14.41 -10.84 -12.27
CA ILE A 328 -15.26 -11.35 -11.18
C ILE A 328 -15.61 -10.29 -10.14
N LEU A 329 -14.65 -9.42 -9.79
CA LEU A 329 -14.85 -8.36 -8.81
C LEU A 329 -15.75 -7.23 -9.30
N PHE A 330 -15.89 -7.02 -10.62
CA PHE A 330 -16.72 -5.94 -11.17
C PHE A 330 -18.16 -6.07 -10.67
N HIS A 331 -18.75 -7.26 -10.81
CA HIS A 331 -20.12 -7.51 -10.36
C HIS A 331 -20.29 -7.40 -8.84
N HIS A 332 -19.28 -7.76 -8.05
CA HIS A 332 -19.34 -7.62 -6.60
C HIS A 332 -19.30 -6.15 -6.16
N PHE A 333 -18.37 -5.35 -6.68
CA PHE A 333 -18.28 -3.92 -6.41
C PHE A 333 -19.52 -3.17 -6.89
N TRP A 334 -20.02 -3.53 -8.06
CA TRP A 334 -21.26 -3.01 -8.63
C TRP A 334 -22.47 -3.27 -7.73
N ASN A 335 -22.66 -4.51 -7.29
CA ASN A 335 -23.78 -4.88 -6.43
C ASN A 335 -23.67 -4.19 -5.07
N LEU A 336 -22.46 -4.07 -4.52
CA LEU A 336 -22.22 -3.30 -3.30
C LEU A 336 -22.64 -1.84 -3.46
N LEU A 337 -22.16 -1.15 -4.51
CA LEU A 337 -22.52 0.24 -4.78
C LEU A 337 -24.03 0.42 -4.92
N LYS A 338 -24.69 -0.49 -5.64
CA LYS A 338 -26.14 -0.52 -5.80
C LYS A 338 -26.87 -0.71 -4.46
N SER A 339 -26.32 -1.52 -3.54
CA SER A 339 -26.92 -1.80 -2.23
C SER A 339 -27.02 -0.56 -1.32
N PHE A 340 -26.20 0.46 -1.56
CA PHE A 340 -26.19 1.71 -0.79
C PHE A 340 -27.27 2.71 -1.20
N ASP A 341 -27.91 2.50 -2.35
CA ASP A 341 -29.03 3.29 -2.85
C ASP A 341 -28.79 4.82 -2.73
N GLY A 342 -29.65 5.54 -2.02
CA GLY A 342 -29.57 7.00 -1.88
C GLY A 342 -28.27 7.51 -1.22
N LYS A 343 -27.56 6.66 -0.48
CA LYS A 343 -26.32 7.04 0.22
C LYS A 343 -25.12 7.15 -0.73
N ALA A 344 -25.12 6.43 -1.86
CA ALA A 344 -24.06 6.50 -2.87
C ALA A 344 -24.19 7.71 -3.81
N LEU A 345 -25.36 8.37 -3.84
CA LEU A 345 -25.64 9.47 -4.78
C LEU A 345 -24.63 10.63 -4.74
N PRO A 346 -24.10 11.07 -3.58
CA PRO A 346 -23.09 12.12 -3.55
C PRO A 346 -21.80 11.74 -4.31
N ALA A 347 -21.33 10.50 -4.13
CA ALA A 347 -20.14 9.99 -4.80
C ALA A 347 -20.37 9.85 -6.32
N ILE A 348 -21.50 9.24 -6.72
CA ILE A 348 -21.91 9.10 -8.12
C ILE A 348 -22.01 10.48 -8.79
N ARG A 349 -22.63 11.47 -8.13
CA ARG A 349 -22.72 12.83 -8.66
C ARG A 349 -21.36 13.49 -8.82
N SER A 350 -20.47 13.35 -7.83
CA SER A 350 -19.12 13.91 -7.91
C SER A 350 -18.37 13.36 -9.12
N TYR A 351 -18.47 12.04 -9.32
CA TYR A 351 -17.87 11.34 -10.45
C TYR A 351 -18.44 11.78 -11.82
N ILE A 352 -19.77 11.81 -11.96
CA ILE A 352 -20.43 12.25 -13.21
C ILE A 352 -19.96 13.64 -13.64
N ARG A 353 -19.73 14.53 -12.67
CA ARG A 353 -19.26 15.89 -12.92
C ARG A 353 -17.79 15.97 -13.29
N SER A 354 -16.95 15.08 -12.76
CA SER A 354 -15.52 15.09 -13.02
C SER A 354 -15.14 14.32 -14.30
N LYS A 355 -15.89 13.29 -14.69
CA LYS A 355 -15.53 12.38 -15.80
C LYS A 355 -16.66 12.15 -16.80
N GLN A 356 -17.06 13.20 -17.52
CA GLN A 356 -18.25 13.20 -18.38
C GLN A 356 -18.26 12.14 -19.50
N GLU A 357 -17.10 11.68 -19.96
CA GLU A 357 -16.98 10.70 -21.05
C GLU A 357 -16.64 9.28 -20.59
N SER A 358 -16.71 8.99 -19.29
CA SER A 358 -16.31 7.68 -18.76
C SER A 358 -17.15 6.53 -19.36
N PRO A 359 -16.53 5.38 -19.70
CA PRO A 359 -17.26 4.17 -20.11
C PRO A 359 -18.12 3.59 -18.98
N LEU A 360 -17.94 4.06 -17.73
CA LEU A 360 -18.77 3.67 -16.58
C LEU A 360 -20.13 4.39 -16.55
N MET A 361 -20.37 5.39 -17.41
CA MET A 361 -21.62 6.18 -17.38
C MET A 361 -22.91 5.37 -17.61
N PRO A 362 -23.00 4.47 -18.62
CA PRO A 362 -24.16 3.60 -18.81
C PRO A 362 -24.49 2.79 -17.55
N TYR A 363 -23.42 2.30 -16.93
CA TYR A 363 -23.45 1.48 -15.76
C TYR A 363 -24.00 2.28 -14.55
N LEU A 364 -23.47 3.48 -14.28
CA LEU A 364 -24.05 4.35 -13.25
C LEU A 364 -25.52 4.69 -13.53
N GLY A 365 -25.92 4.82 -14.79
CA GLY A 365 -27.32 4.95 -15.22
C GLY A 365 -28.21 3.79 -14.76
N MET A 366 -27.75 2.54 -14.93
CA MET A 366 -28.47 1.36 -14.46
C MET A 366 -28.64 1.34 -12.93
N ILE A 367 -27.62 1.78 -12.18
CA ILE A 367 -27.72 1.89 -10.72
C ILE A 367 -28.76 2.95 -10.32
N LEU A 368 -28.74 4.11 -10.99
CA LEU A 368 -29.65 5.22 -10.71
C LEU A 368 -31.10 4.91 -11.10
N SER A 369 -31.30 4.10 -12.14
CA SER A 369 -32.63 3.66 -12.58
C SER A 369 -33.22 2.54 -11.71
N ALA A 370 -32.40 1.86 -10.90
CA ALA A 370 -32.85 0.81 -10.00
C ALA A 370 -33.44 1.35 -8.68
N GLY A 371 -34.34 0.56 -8.09
CA GLY A 371 -34.93 0.83 -6.76
C GLY A 371 -36.11 1.81 -6.80
N LYS A 372 -36.35 2.51 -5.69
CA LYS A 372 -37.50 3.44 -5.59
C LYS A 372 -37.24 4.74 -6.35
N PRO A 373 -38.20 5.21 -7.19
CA PRO A 373 -38.08 6.50 -7.84
C PRO A 373 -37.96 7.66 -6.83
N GLY A 374 -37.08 8.60 -7.12
CA GLY A 374 -36.91 9.81 -6.32
C GLY A 374 -36.34 10.98 -7.13
N LYS A 375 -36.76 12.20 -6.80
CA LYS A 375 -36.39 13.43 -7.53
C LYS A 375 -34.88 13.62 -7.68
N ARG A 376 -34.08 13.20 -6.69
CA ARG A 376 -32.61 13.30 -6.73
C ARG A 376 -31.98 12.40 -7.77
N LYS A 377 -32.46 11.15 -7.90
CA LYS A 377 -32.00 10.18 -8.92
C LYS A 377 -32.39 10.64 -10.31
N TRP A 378 -33.63 11.07 -10.47
CA TRP A 378 -34.14 11.65 -11.72
C TRP A 378 -33.31 12.85 -12.19
N SER A 379 -33.06 13.81 -11.30
CA SER A 379 -32.24 14.98 -11.61
C SER A 379 -30.84 14.60 -12.05
N LEU A 380 -30.26 13.56 -11.45
CA LEU A 380 -28.91 13.12 -11.77
C LEU A 380 -28.85 12.35 -13.09
N LEU A 381 -29.84 11.50 -13.39
CA LEU A 381 -29.97 10.82 -14.69
C LEU A 381 -30.07 11.81 -15.85
N LYS A 382 -30.86 12.88 -15.68
CA LYS A 382 -30.95 13.96 -16.68
C LYS A 382 -29.63 14.70 -16.83
N GLU A 383 -29.03 15.14 -15.72
CA GLU A 383 -27.72 15.81 -15.72
C GLU A 383 -26.66 14.96 -16.44
N MET A 384 -26.65 13.66 -16.18
CA MET A 384 -25.73 12.71 -16.84
C MET A 384 -25.99 12.61 -18.34
N PHE A 385 -27.25 12.49 -18.78
CA PHE A 385 -27.59 12.42 -20.21
C PHE A 385 -27.28 13.73 -20.96
N GLU A 386 -27.58 14.87 -20.34
CA GLU A 386 -27.35 16.21 -20.91
C GLU A 386 -25.85 16.49 -21.05
N ASN A 387 -25.05 16.13 -20.04
CA ASN A 387 -23.60 16.38 -20.02
C ASN A 387 -22.78 15.37 -20.82
N TYR A 388 -23.34 14.21 -21.19
CA TYR A 388 -22.63 13.24 -22.03
C TYR A 388 -22.62 13.71 -23.49
N GLU A 389 -21.51 14.26 -23.98
CA GLU A 389 -21.46 14.93 -25.28
C GLU A 389 -21.61 13.98 -26.48
N LYS A 390 -21.05 12.77 -26.38
CA LYS A 390 -21.00 11.81 -27.48
C LYS A 390 -22.37 11.18 -27.76
N GLN A 391 -22.80 11.17 -29.02
CA GLN A 391 -24.04 10.54 -29.46
C GLN A 391 -23.76 9.11 -29.94
N ASP A 392 -23.35 8.25 -29.01
CA ASP A 392 -22.95 6.86 -29.23
C ASP A 392 -23.86 5.88 -28.48
N GLU A 393 -23.49 4.60 -28.49
CA GLU A 393 -24.21 3.52 -27.79
C GLU A 393 -24.28 3.75 -26.27
N ASN A 394 -23.25 4.35 -25.67
CA ASN A 394 -23.28 4.66 -24.23
C ASN A 394 -24.39 5.66 -23.89
N LYS A 395 -24.56 6.69 -24.71
CA LYS A 395 -25.66 7.66 -24.52
C LYS A 395 -27.04 7.03 -24.73
N VAL A 396 -27.16 6.03 -25.59
CA VAL A 396 -28.38 5.22 -25.75
C VAL A 396 -28.69 4.44 -24.47
N GLU A 397 -27.69 3.78 -23.87
CA GLU A 397 -27.88 3.05 -22.60
C GLU A 397 -28.28 3.96 -21.43
N ILE A 398 -27.79 5.20 -21.42
CA ILE A 398 -28.25 6.22 -20.47
C ILE A 398 -29.73 6.58 -20.73
N ALA A 399 -30.14 6.71 -22.00
CA ALA A 399 -31.54 6.95 -22.34
C ALA A 399 -32.45 5.77 -21.94
N LEU A 400 -31.97 4.53 -22.10
CA LEU A 400 -32.67 3.33 -21.60
C LEU A 400 -32.81 3.38 -20.08
N SER A 401 -31.78 3.82 -19.35
CA SER A 401 -31.87 4.03 -17.90
C SER A 401 -32.92 5.08 -17.52
N ILE A 402 -33.02 6.18 -18.28
CA ILE A 402 -34.08 7.19 -18.14
C ILE A 402 -35.47 6.57 -18.39
N ALA A 403 -35.60 5.74 -19.43
CA ALA A 403 -36.84 5.03 -19.74
C ALA A 403 -37.25 4.04 -18.64
N HIS A 404 -36.29 3.27 -18.11
CA HIS A 404 -36.49 2.31 -17.02
C HIS A 404 -36.91 2.96 -15.70
N PHE A 405 -36.41 4.15 -15.40
CA PHE A 405 -36.79 4.87 -14.18
C PHE A 405 -38.29 5.23 -14.16
N GLY A 406 -38.92 5.36 -15.34
CA GLY A 406 -40.36 5.39 -15.54
C GLY A 406 -41.06 6.72 -15.23
N GLY A 407 -42.20 6.94 -15.90
CA GLY A 407 -43.12 8.05 -15.66
C GLY A 407 -43.24 9.08 -16.79
N ASN A 408 -44.24 9.98 -16.67
CA ASN A 408 -44.53 11.03 -17.66
C ASN A 408 -43.35 11.97 -17.93
N GLU A 409 -42.51 12.21 -16.91
CA GLU A 409 -41.33 13.06 -17.05
C GLU A 409 -40.28 12.43 -17.98
N ALA A 410 -40.11 11.09 -17.95
CA ALA A 410 -39.18 10.37 -18.83
C ALA A 410 -39.64 10.37 -20.29
N ILE A 411 -40.94 10.15 -20.52
CA ILE A 411 -41.54 10.22 -21.87
C ILE A 411 -41.33 11.60 -22.47
N THR A 412 -41.67 12.65 -21.72
CA THR A 412 -41.53 14.04 -22.16
C THR A 412 -40.06 14.36 -22.49
N PHE A 413 -39.13 13.96 -21.61
CA PHE A 413 -37.71 14.20 -21.80
C PHE A 413 -37.14 13.49 -23.04
N LEU A 414 -37.47 12.20 -23.24
CA LEU A 414 -37.00 11.42 -24.39
C LEU A 414 -37.60 11.90 -25.72
N GLN A 415 -38.84 12.39 -25.72
CA GLN A 415 -39.44 13.03 -26.89
C GLN A 415 -38.67 14.29 -27.30
N THR A 416 -38.33 15.15 -26.34
CA THR A 416 -37.50 16.34 -26.58
C THR A 416 -36.13 15.95 -27.10
N ALA A 417 -35.45 15.00 -26.45
CA ALA A 417 -34.13 14.53 -26.86
C ALA A 417 -34.12 13.95 -28.29
N LEU A 418 -35.15 13.17 -28.66
CA LEU A 418 -35.29 12.62 -30.01
C LEU A 418 -35.54 13.72 -31.06
N ALA A 419 -36.31 14.75 -30.73
CA ALA A 419 -36.56 15.89 -31.61
C ALA A 419 -35.30 16.76 -31.83
N GLU A 420 -34.43 16.84 -30.83
CA GLU A 420 -33.16 17.58 -30.88
C GLU A 420 -32.03 16.79 -31.58
N ALA A 421 -32.16 15.46 -31.67
CA ALA A 421 -31.18 14.56 -32.28
C ALA A 421 -31.06 14.66 -33.82
N ASN A 422 -31.49 15.77 -34.45
CA ASN A 422 -31.59 15.93 -35.91
C ASN A 422 -30.27 15.70 -36.68
N ASN A 423 -29.12 15.91 -36.03
CA ASN A 423 -27.78 15.69 -36.60
C ASN A 423 -27.08 14.41 -36.09
N GLY A 424 -27.77 13.57 -35.31
CA GLY A 424 -27.19 12.38 -34.72
C GLY A 424 -27.07 11.19 -35.66
N GLY A 425 -26.14 10.29 -35.33
CA GLY A 425 -25.96 9.01 -36.02
C GLY A 425 -27.26 8.19 -36.04
N VAL A 426 -27.39 7.29 -37.03
CA VAL A 426 -28.57 6.42 -37.17
C VAL A 426 -28.79 5.58 -35.91
N VAL A 427 -27.72 4.98 -35.38
CA VAL A 427 -27.72 4.14 -34.18
C VAL A 427 -28.27 4.88 -32.95
N TYR A 428 -27.78 6.10 -32.69
CA TYR A 428 -28.25 6.91 -31.57
C TYR A 428 -29.73 7.25 -31.66
N ARG A 429 -30.20 7.64 -32.85
CA ARG A 429 -31.62 7.99 -33.07
C ARG A 429 -32.55 6.79 -32.96
N GLU A 430 -32.13 5.62 -33.46
CA GLU A 430 -32.89 4.38 -33.30
C GLU A 430 -32.94 3.97 -31.82
N GLY A 431 -31.81 4.01 -31.12
CA GLY A 431 -31.76 3.74 -29.68
C GLY A 431 -32.65 4.66 -28.84
N LEU A 432 -32.74 5.95 -29.16
CA LEU A 432 -33.68 6.86 -28.49
C LEU A 432 -35.15 6.52 -28.77
N ARG A 433 -35.48 6.04 -29.97
CA ARG A 433 -36.84 5.58 -30.27
C ARG A 433 -37.18 4.33 -29.48
N ASP A 434 -36.25 3.40 -29.35
CA ASP A 434 -36.43 2.17 -28.60
C ASP A 434 -36.61 2.47 -27.10
N ALA A 435 -35.80 3.38 -26.54
CA ALA A 435 -35.96 3.85 -25.17
C ALA A 435 -37.32 4.54 -24.96
N LEU A 436 -37.76 5.39 -25.89
CA LEU A 436 -39.07 6.03 -25.83
C LEU A 436 -40.22 5.01 -25.94
N ALA A 437 -40.11 4.02 -26.82
CA ALA A 437 -41.09 2.95 -26.96
C ALA A 437 -41.20 2.13 -25.67
N TYR A 438 -40.06 1.82 -25.05
CA TYR A 438 -39.99 1.15 -23.76
C TYR A 438 -40.66 1.97 -22.65
N ALA A 439 -40.37 3.27 -22.55
CA ALA A 439 -40.98 4.17 -21.56
C ALA A 439 -42.51 4.24 -21.70
N ASN A 440 -43.02 4.28 -22.94
CA ASN A 440 -44.46 4.25 -23.22
C ASN A 440 -45.08 2.89 -22.85
N GLY A 441 -44.42 1.77 -23.21
CA GLY A 441 -44.92 0.43 -22.90
C GLY A 441 -45.02 0.13 -21.40
N ASN A 442 -44.12 0.70 -20.58
CA ASN A 442 -44.18 0.58 -19.12
C ASN A 442 -45.17 1.55 -18.46
N HIS A 443 -45.60 2.61 -19.15
CA HIS A 443 -46.64 3.53 -18.64
C HIS A 443 -48.03 2.85 -18.64
N ASP A 444 -48.24 1.86 -19.50
CA ASP A 444 -49.52 1.14 -19.65
C ASP A 444 -49.66 -0.09 -18.73
N LEU A 445 -48.67 -0.36 -17.87
CA LEU A 445 -48.71 -1.43 -16.86
C LEU A 445 -49.11 -0.85 -15.48
N PRO A 446 -50.12 -1.43 -14.81
CA PRO A 446 -50.71 -0.88 -13.58
C PRO A 446 -49.81 -0.88 -12.34
#